data_AF-A0A433JZF8-F1
#
_entry.id   AF-A0A433JZF8-F1
#
_cell.length_a   1.000
_cell.length_b   1.000
_cell.length_c   1.000
_cell.angle_alpha   90.00
_cell.angle_beta   90.00
_cell.angle_gamma   90.00
#
_symmetry.space_group_name_H-M   'P 1'
#
loop_
_entity.id
_entity.type
_entity.pdbx_description
1 polymer ?
#
loop_
_entity_poly.entity_id
_entity_poly.type
_entity_poly.pdbx_seq_one_letter_code
_entity_poly.pdbx_strand_id
1 'polypeptide(L)'
;MELENNSLHASSLVQSLKEINKFIKGGEYKALKQSMKGYDRHLIQFKRDFYLLTVYAGRDYQSSEPILESGQEDNKHDNTAIIEELETLLTNLSIPKYRWGKYLNSQLTVYDLLCQLNADLQIKANIQLHTIIELLEERKARNKRLYLIASITAALLLIASLVSPFLMGIIAVAKIVFASSIAFPIMGLLFTVGRSAFYAYQNHFDKKSSLFNRLRDNSFLLLNAALNVSGNIVWLASSTVIAPVASVTLFLLSSVVDVVKEVFAAVQNYLLYKDYKAKNDSPLLNQDLHNQQEQARHQIGYRQHRNAAIINTVAAVLLLGIMIAWQFIPGGIFVTMGAIAAIGIVYQVQRMVLKANQNTMRDQLQTELRQLETSYEQTNGIPLEDVNSWSLVKSLKREPSLDLDLEESPQKLKKLKGDEGEDSPLLEAADCQEKQKPPKKADSSFNYAVASDASFFKHLTKEQVSVEELSAKPTPSIHKSN
;
A
#
# COMPACT_ATOMS: atom_id res chain seq x y z
N MET A 1 18.37 -35.11 13.55
CA MET A 1 17.75 -33.97 14.25
C MET A 1 17.64 -32.71 13.38
N GLU A 2 18.66 -32.26 12.65
CA GLU A 2 18.52 -31.09 11.76
C GLU A 2 17.57 -31.33 10.55
N LEU A 3 17.55 -32.55 9.99
CA LEU A 3 16.68 -32.90 8.85
C LEU A 3 15.19 -32.97 9.23
N GLU A 4 14.87 -33.52 10.40
CA GLU A 4 13.49 -33.61 10.91
C GLU A 4 12.92 -32.23 11.30
N ASN A 5 13.80 -31.28 11.61
CA ASN A 5 13.39 -29.90 11.86
C ASN A 5 13.03 -29.19 10.54
N ASN A 6 13.73 -29.46 9.45
CA ASN A 6 13.51 -28.78 8.16
C ASN A 6 12.16 -29.12 7.50
N SER A 7 11.70 -30.37 7.55
CA SER A 7 10.39 -30.76 6.98
C SER A 7 9.21 -30.14 7.74
N LEU A 8 9.34 -30.00 9.06
CA LEU A 8 8.32 -29.36 9.91
C LEU A 8 8.21 -27.84 9.62
N HIS A 9 9.28 -27.23 9.12
CA HIS A 9 9.32 -25.81 8.79
C HIS A 9 8.67 -25.49 7.44
N ALA A 10 8.95 -26.26 6.39
CA ALA A 10 8.32 -26.07 5.08
C ALA A 10 6.79 -26.19 5.16
N SER A 11 6.30 -27.15 5.95
CA SER A 11 4.87 -27.30 6.25
C SER A 11 4.23 -26.02 6.81
N SER A 12 4.92 -25.30 7.71
CA SER A 12 4.40 -24.09 8.34
C SER A 12 4.33 -22.88 7.39
N LEU A 13 5.33 -22.71 6.52
CA LEU A 13 5.34 -21.65 5.52
C LEU A 13 4.28 -21.92 4.43
N VAL A 14 4.20 -23.14 3.92
CA VAL A 14 3.16 -23.55 2.95
C VAL A 14 1.77 -23.29 3.52
N GLN A 15 1.51 -23.68 4.77
CA GLN A 15 0.22 -23.40 5.42
C GLN A 15 -0.05 -21.89 5.52
N SER A 16 0.98 -21.09 5.82
CA SER A 16 0.82 -19.64 5.89
C SER A 16 0.54 -19.01 4.53
N LEU A 17 1.17 -19.51 3.47
CA LEU A 17 0.90 -19.10 2.09
C LEU A 17 -0.52 -19.49 1.64
N LYS A 18 -1.02 -20.67 2.03
CA LYS A 18 -2.42 -21.07 1.82
C LYS A 18 -3.40 -20.10 2.46
N GLU A 19 -3.15 -19.71 3.70
CA GLU A 19 -3.99 -18.73 4.41
C GLU A 19 -3.90 -17.33 3.80
N ILE A 20 -2.72 -16.93 3.30
CA ILE A 20 -2.54 -15.69 2.53
C ILE A 20 -3.35 -15.74 1.23
N ASN A 21 -3.28 -16.85 0.49
CA ASN A 21 -4.04 -17.08 -0.74
C ASN A 21 -5.54 -16.99 -0.48
N LYS A 22 -6.01 -17.65 0.58
CA LYS A 22 -7.41 -17.58 1.02
C LYS A 22 -7.83 -16.14 1.34
N PHE A 23 -6.98 -15.38 2.05
CA PHE A 23 -7.26 -13.99 2.36
C PHE A 23 -7.33 -13.09 1.11
N ILE A 24 -6.54 -13.36 0.06
CA ILE A 24 -6.58 -12.57 -1.18
C ILE A 24 -7.86 -12.83 -1.99
N LYS A 25 -8.42 -14.04 -1.89
CA LYS A 25 -9.68 -14.42 -2.55
C LYS A 25 -10.95 -13.87 -1.88
N GLY A 26 -10.89 -13.43 -0.63
CA GLY A 26 -12.10 -13.06 0.13
C GLY A 26 -12.11 -13.56 1.58
N GLY A 27 -11.06 -14.26 2.01
CA GLY A 27 -10.96 -14.83 3.35
C GLY A 27 -10.93 -13.79 4.47
N GLU A 28 -11.36 -14.19 5.66
CA GLU A 28 -11.45 -13.30 6.82
C GLU A 28 -10.06 -12.90 7.33
N TYR A 29 -9.86 -11.59 7.57
CA TYR A 29 -8.65 -11.07 8.20
C TYR A 29 -8.36 -11.72 9.56
N LYS A 30 -9.41 -12.05 10.33
CA LYS A 30 -9.27 -12.71 11.63
C LYS A 30 -8.64 -14.09 11.50
N ALA A 31 -9.00 -14.85 10.47
CA ALA A 31 -8.44 -16.17 10.19
C ALA A 31 -6.95 -16.06 9.83
N LEU A 32 -6.60 -15.17 8.89
CA LEU A 32 -5.19 -14.91 8.53
C LEU A 32 -4.37 -14.45 9.75
N LYS A 33 -4.93 -13.54 10.56
CA LYS A 33 -4.24 -13.06 11.76
C LYS A 33 -4.02 -14.19 12.77
N GLN A 34 -5.00 -15.10 12.91
CA GLN A 34 -4.97 -16.23 13.82
C GLN A 34 -3.99 -17.32 13.34
N SER A 35 -3.95 -17.66 12.06
CA SER A 35 -2.98 -18.62 11.51
C SER A 35 -1.54 -18.15 11.77
N MET A 36 -1.30 -16.87 11.56
CA MET A 36 -0.01 -16.26 11.85
C MET A 36 0.31 -16.30 13.36
N LYS A 37 -0.66 -16.44 14.30
CA LYS A 37 -0.40 -16.49 15.76
C LYS A 37 0.40 -17.72 16.16
N GLY A 38 0.40 -18.79 15.35
CA GLY A 38 1.27 -19.95 15.57
C GLY A 38 2.75 -19.55 15.72
N TYR A 39 3.18 -18.53 14.99
CA TYR A 39 4.54 -18.00 15.05
C TYR A 39 4.89 -17.20 16.30
N ASP A 40 3.92 -16.84 17.14
CA ASP A 40 4.20 -16.04 18.34
C ASP A 40 5.09 -16.78 19.35
N ARG A 41 5.05 -18.11 19.34
CA ARG A 41 5.92 -18.96 20.16
C ARG A 41 7.26 -19.28 19.50
N HIS A 42 7.40 -19.03 18.19
CA HIS A 42 8.52 -19.44 17.36
C HIS A 42 8.99 -18.30 16.44
N LEU A 43 9.39 -17.17 17.02
CA LEU A 43 9.79 -15.97 16.25
C LEU A 43 11.03 -16.21 15.37
N ILE A 44 11.91 -17.14 15.75
CA ILE A 44 13.05 -17.58 14.93
C ILE A 44 12.54 -18.25 13.65
N GLN A 45 11.54 -19.12 13.77
CA GLN A 45 10.93 -19.80 12.63
C GLN A 45 10.24 -18.79 11.71
N PHE A 46 9.48 -17.84 12.27
CA PHE A 46 8.88 -16.75 11.49
C PHE A 46 9.91 -15.95 10.70
N LYS A 47 11.04 -15.61 11.34
CA LYS A 47 12.14 -14.89 10.67
C LYS A 47 12.75 -15.74 9.56
N ARG A 48 12.92 -17.04 9.79
CA ARG A 48 13.44 -17.96 8.79
C ARG A 48 12.50 -18.03 7.57
N ASP A 49 11.24 -18.33 7.80
CA ASP A 49 10.26 -18.60 6.75
C ASP A 49 9.99 -17.38 5.86
N PHE A 50 9.86 -16.19 6.45
CA PHE A 50 9.48 -15.00 5.69
C PHE A 50 10.66 -14.11 5.28
N TYR A 51 11.75 -14.08 6.06
CA TYR A 51 12.83 -13.10 5.88
C TYR A 51 14.21 -13.69 5.58
N LEU A 52 14.38 -15.01 5.62
CA LEU A 52 15.67 -15.64 5.31
C LEU A 52 15.57 -16.66 4.18
N LEU A 53 14.47 -17.41 4.09
CA LEU A 53 14.26 -18.38 3.03
C LEU A 53 14.04 -17.65 1.71
N THR A 54 14.96 -17.85 0.77
CA THR A 54 14.87 -17.33 -0.60
C THR A 54 14.08 -18.30 -1.46
N VAL A 55 13.14 -17.76 -2.22
CA VAL A 55 12.41 -18.50 -3.25
C VAL A 55 13.26 -18.45 -4.51
N TYR A 56 13.77 -19.60 -4.96
CA TYR A 56 14.44 -19.70 -6.24
C TYR A 56 13.91 -20.92 -6.98
N ALA A 57 13.14 -20.69 -8.03
CA ALA A 57 12.52 -21.77 -8.78
C ALA A 57 13.50 -22.51 -9.69
N GLY A 58 14.66 -21.92 -10.02
CA GLY A 58 15.66 -22.51 -10.95
C GLY A 58 15.07 -22.96 -12.30
N ARG A 59 13.87 -22.48 -12.63
CA ARG A 59 13.11 -22.87 -13.81
C ARG A 59 13.28 -21.80 -14.86
N ASP A 60 13.83 -22.19 -15.99
CA ASP A 60 13.76 -21.39 -17.19
C ASP A 60 12.32 -21.47 -17.69
N TYR A 61 11.49 -20.44 -17.51
CA TYR A 61 10.06 -20.50 -17.83
C TYR A 61 9.76 -20.68 -19.34
N GLN A 62 10.78 -20.66 -20.19
CA GLN A 62 10.71 -21.03 -21.61
C GLN A 62 11.05 -22.52 -21.88
N SER A 63 11.66 -23.22 -20.92
CA SER A 63 12.03 -24.63 -20.99
C SER A 63 11.21 -25.46 -20.00
N SER A 64 10.74 -26.62 -20.42
CA SER A 64 9.91 -27.51 -19.58
C SER A 64 10.69 -28.19 -18.44
N GLU A 65 12.01 -28.05 -18.39
CA GLU A 65 12.88 -28.80 -17.48
C GLU A 65 13.59 -27.90 -16.45
N PRO A 66 13.54 -28.24 -15.15
CA PRO A 66 14.26 -27.52 -14.10
C PRO A 66 15.77 -27.79 -14.20
N ILE A 67 16.58 -26.72 -14.14
CA ILE A 67 18.05 -26.82 -14.14
C ILE A 67 18.48 -27.11 -12.69
N LEU A 68 18.94 -28.33 -12.42
CA LEU A 68 19.38 -28.76 -11.09
C LEU A 68 20.91 -28.87 -11.02
N GLU A 69 21.51 -28.15 -10.08
CA GLU A 69 22.81 -28.53 -9.53
C GLU A 69 22.61 -29.77 -8.64
N SER A 70 23.34 -30.84 -8.95
CA SER A 70 23.25 -32.15 -8.31
C SER A 70 23.68 -32.08 -6.83
N GLY A 71 22.75 -32.24 -5.88
CA GLY A 71 23.12 -32.39 -4.46
C GLY A 71 22.03 -32.26 -3.39
N GLN A 72 20.76 -32.00 -3.73
CA GLN A 72 19.74 -31.64 -2.71
C GLN A 72 18.37 -32.26 -3.01
N GLU A 73 18.22 -33.58 -2.81
CA GLU A 73 16.97 -34.30 -3.10
C GLU A 73 15.87 -34.12 -2.04
N ASP A 74 16.19 -34.03 -0.74
CA ASP A 74 15.16 -33.93 0.31
C ASP A 74 14.53 -32.54 0.44
N ASN A 75 15.26 -31.46 0.10
CA ASN A 75 14.71 -30.09 0.06
C ASN A 75 13.86 -29.81 -1.21
N LYS A 76 13.79 -30.77 -2.14
CA LYS A 76 13.13 -30.61 -3.44
C LYS A 76 11.61 -30.57 -3.30
N HIS A 77 11.04 -31.43 -2.45
CA HIS A 77 9.59 -31.54 -2.30
C HIS A 77 9.00 -30.28 -1.64
N ASP A 78 9.65 -29.80 -0.59
CA ASP A 78 9.24 -28.63 0.17
C ASP A 78 9.29 -27.33 -0.64
N ASN A 79 10.35 -27.13 -1.43
CA ASN A 79 10.45 -25.97 -2.32
C ASN A 79 9.41 -26.00 -3.43
N THR A 80 9.04 -27.19 -3.93
CA THR A 80 8.02 -27.32 -4.97
C THR A 80 6.64 -26.88 -4.46
N ALA A 81 6.26 -27.31 -3.26
CA ALA A 81 5.01 -26.90 -2.62
C ALA A 81 4.95 -25.38 -2.35
N ILE A 82 6.08 -24.78 -1.93
CA ILE A 82 6.17 -23.32 -1.75
C ILE A 82 5.96 -22.59 -3.09
N ILE A 83 6.59 -23.07 -4.16
CA ILE A 83 6.46 -22.45 -5.50
C ILE A 83 5.03 -22.58 -6.01
N GLU A 84 4.36 -23.73 -5.85
CA GLU A 84 2.97 -23.91 -6.26
C GLU A 84 2.01 -22.94 -5.56
N GLU A 85 2.20 -22.72 -4.25
CA GLU A 85 1.41 -21.74 -3.50
C GLU A 85 1.70 -20.29 -3.94
N LEU A 86 2.96 -19.99 -4.32
CA LEU A 86 3.32 -18.68 -4.86
C LEU A 86 2.78 -18.48 -6.28
N GLU A 87 2.77 -19.49 -7.14
CA GLU A 87 2.13 -19.42 -8.45
C GLU A 87 0.61 -19.21 -8.33
N THR A 88 0.00 -19.87 -7.35
CA THR A 88 -1.41 -19.65 -6.97
C THR A 88 -1.63 -18.21 -6.51
N LEU A 89 -0.72 -17.67 -5.69
CA LEU A 89 -0.73 -16.28 -5.25
C LEU A 89 -0.67 -15.29 -6.43
N LEU A 90 0.29 -15.48 -7.33
CA LEU A 90 0.45 -14.62 -8.51
C LEU A 90 -0.79 -14.68 -9.42
N THR A 91 -1.41 -15.86 -9.54
CA THR A 91 -2.65 -16.06 -10.29
C THR A 91 -3.82 -15.31 -9.64
N ASN A 92 -3.99 -15.43 -8.32
CA ASN A 92 -5.05 -14.74 -7.57
C ASN A 92 -4.92 -13.21 -7.60
N LEU A 93 -3.69 -12.71 -7.78
CA LEU A 93 -3.37 -11.30 -7.98
C LEU A 93 -3.48 -10.84 -9.44
N SER A 94 -3.91 -11.73 -10.34
CA SER A 94 -4.08 -11.48 -11.78
C SER A 94 -2.79 -11.00 -12.45
N ILE A 95 -1.64 -11.59 -12.05
CA ILE A 95 -0.33 -11.27 -12.62
C ILE A 95 -0.10 -12.18 -13.83
N PRO A 96 0.17 -11.61 -15.03
CA PRO A 96 0.44 -12.40 -16.22
C PRO A 96 1.69 -13.28 -16.07
N LYS A 97 1.61 -14.53 -16.56
CA LYS A 97 2.69 -15.53 -16.48
C LYS A 97 4.05 -15.06 -17.00
N TYR A 98 4.07 -14.26 -18.06
CA TYR A 98 5.32 -13.72 -18.61
C TYR A 98 6.08 -12.81 -17.63
N ARG A 99 5.44 -12.32 -16.56
CA ARG A 99 6.08 -11.53 -15.50
C ARG A 99 6.54 -12.37 -14.30
N TRP A 100 6.17 -13.65 -14.24
CA TRP A 100 6.43 -14.50 -13.06
C TRP A 100 7.91 -14.70 -12.80
N GLY A 101 8.73 -14.78 -13.86
CA GLY A 101 10.19 -14.89 -13.73
C GLY A 101 10.82 -13.76 -12.91
N LYS A 102 10.23 -12.55 -12.91
CA LYS A 102 10.71 -11.44 -12.06
C LYS A 102 10.60 -11.75 -10.57
N TYR A 103 9.61 -12.54 -10.16
CA TYR A 103 9.30 -12.82 -8.76
C TYR A 103 9.79 -14.20 -8.30
N LEU A 104 9.75 -15.21 -9.19
CA LEU A 104 10.06 -16.61 -8.84
C LEU A 104 11.50 -17.02 -9.19
N ASN A 105 12.17 -16.30 -10.10
CA ASN A 105 13.57 -16.58 -10.47
C ASN A 105 14.57 -15.60 -9.84
N SER A 106 14.09 -14.59 -9.12
CA SER A 106 14.93 -13.71 -8.33
C SER A 106 15.16 -14.34 -6.96
N GLN A 107 16.38 -14.25 -6.40
CA GLN A 107 16.71 -14.74 -5.06
C GLN A 107 16.05 -13.87 -3.97
N LEU A 108 14.72 -13.79 -3.98
CA LEU A 108 13.92 -12.97 -3.08
C LEU A 108 13.40 -13.83 -1.94
N THR A 109 13.37 -13.23 -0.75
CA THR A 109 12.63 -13.83 0.37
C THR A 109 11.12 -13.70 0.13
N VAL A 110 10.30 -14.51 0.79
CA VAL A 110 8.83 -14.39 0.69
C VAL A 110 8.37 -12.98 1.03
N TYR A 111 8.96 -12.35 2.06
CA TYR A 111 8.67 -10.96 2.41
C TYR A 111 9.10 -9.98 1.30
N ASP A 112 10.31 -10.12 0.74
CA ASP A 112 10.79 -9.23 -0.33
C ASP A 112 9.94 -9.40 -1.60
N LEU A 113 9.52 -10.62 -1.92
CA LEU A 113 8.59 -10.93 -3.00
C LEU A 113 7.26 -10.21 -2.76
N LEU A 114 6.66 -10.34 -1.58
CA LEU A 114 5.41 -9.63 -1.24
C LEU A 114 5.57 -8.11 -1.32
N CYS A 115 6.70 -7.57 -0.86
CA CYS A 115 7.01 -6.14 -0.96
C CYS A 115 7.14 -5.68 -2.42
N GLN A 116 7.82 -6.47 -3.26
CA GLN A 116 7.98 -6.17 -4.67
C GLN A 116 6.65 -6.28 -5.42
N LEU A 117 5.84 -7.31 -5.11
CA LEU A 117 4.49 -7.45 -5.62
C LEU A 117 3.64 -6.25 -5.25
N ASN A 118 3.67 -5.83 -3.98
CA ASN A 118 2.97 -4.63 -3.56
C ASN A 118 3.48 -3.42 -4.36
N ALA A 119 4.79 -3.20 -4.47
CA ALA A 119 5.37 -2.08 -5.21
C ALA A 119 4.94 -2.04 -6.70
N ASP A 120 4.97 -3.19 -7.38
CA ASP A 120 4.60 -3.33 -8.79
C ASP A 120 3.08 -3.22 -9.01
N LEU A 121 2.29 -3.74 -8.08
CA LEU A 121 0.83 -3.67 -8.07
C LEU A 121 0.30 -2.41 -7.38
N GLN A 122 1.14 -1.48 -6.89
CA GLN A 122 0.65 -0.28 -6.18
C GLN A 122 -0.14 0.66 -7.09
N ILE A 123 0.03 0.55 -8.41
CA ILE A 123 -0.87 1.20 -9.37
C ILE A 123 -2.31 0.61 -9.25
N LYS A 124 -2.49 -0.55 -8.63
CA LYS A 124 -3.78 -1.25 -8.43
C LYS A 124 -4.32 -1.22 -6.99
N ALA A 125 -3.73 -0.43 -6.09
CA ALA A 125 -4.22 -0.24 -4.71
C ALA A 125 -4.64 -1.54 -3.98
N ASN A 126 -3.76 -2.54 -3.94
CA ASN A 126 -4.10 -3.81 -3.32
C ASN A 126 -4.00 -3.73 -1.78
N ILE A 127 -5.11 -3.32 -1.15
CA ILE A 127 -5.30 -3.24 0.31
C ILE A 127 -4.91 -4.56 1.00
N GLN A 128 -5.15 -5.70 0.35
CA GLN A 128 -4.90 -7.03 0.92
C GLN A 128 -3.40 -7.30 1.06
N LEU A 129 -2.58 -7.02 0.02
CA LEU A 129 -1.13 -7.16 0.08
C LEU A 129 -0.51 -6.24 1.14
N HIS A 130 -0.95 -4.99 1.19
CA HIS A 130 -0.52 -4.06 2.22
C HIS A 130 -0.83 -4.59 3.63
N THR A 131 -2.03 -5.15 3.82
CA THR A 131 -2.44 -5.75 5.09
C THR A 131 -1.57 -6.95 5.48
N ILE A 132 -1.23 -7.82 4.51
CA ILE A 132 -0.35 -8.98 4.76
C ILE A 132 1.04 -8.50 5.18
N ILE A 133 1.61 -7.54 4.47
CA ILE A 133 2.92 -6.96 4.80
C ILE A 133 2.88 -6.31 6.19
N GLU A 134 1.86 -5.51 6.49
CA GLU A 134 1.69 -4.88 7.80
C GLU A 134 1.59 -5.93 8.92
N LEU A 135 0.88 -7.04 8.69
CA LEU A 135 0.80 -8.16 9.63
C LEU A 135 2.17 -8.80 9.90
N LEU A 136 2.96 -9.03 8.85
CA LEU A 136 4.30 -9.62 8.99
C LEU A 136 5.22 -8.67 9.78
N GLU A 137 5.12 -7.37 9.51
CA GLU A 137 5.91 -6.35 10.18
C GLU A 137 5.50 -6.10 11.62
N GLU A 138 4.19 -6.09 11.91
CA GLU A 138 3.69 -5.97 13.28
C GLU A 138 4.27 -7.08 14.15
N ARG A 139 4.43 -8.29 13.59
CA ARG A 139 5.05 -9.42 14.30
C ARG A 139 6.53 -9.26 14.48
N LYS A 140 7.26 -8.86 13.44
CA LYS A 140 8.68 -8.51 13.54
C LYS A 140 8.93 -7.40 14.58
N ALA A 141 8.01 -6.43 14.66
CA ALA A 141 8.09 -5.28 15.55
C ALA A 141 7.52 -5.54 16.95
N ARG A 142 6.91 -6.69 17.24
CA ARG A 142 6.36 -6.98 18.58
C ARG A 142 7.45 -6.92 19.66
N ASN A 143 8.67 -7.36 19.35
CA ASN A 143 9.83 -7.19 20.22
C ASN A 143 10.21 -5.72 20.42
N LYS A 144 9.97 -4.85 19.43
CA LYS A 144 10.21 -3.40 19.52
C LYS A 144 9.15 -2.67 20.36
N ARG A 145 7.91 -3.17 20.41
CA ARG A 145 6.86 -2.59 21.27
C ARG A 145 7.19 -2.74 22.75
N LEU A 146 7.85 -3.82 23.16
CA LEU A 146 8.36 -3.96 24.53
C LEU A 146 9.38 -2.87 24.88
N TYR A 147 10.28 -2.54 23.96
CA TYR A 147 11.21 -1.41 24.14
C TYR A 147 10.49 -0.05 24.19
N LEU A 148 9.43 0.15 23.40
CA LEU A 148 8.62 1.37 23.44
C LEU A 148 7.85 1.51 24.75
N ILE A 149 7.26 0.42 25.25
CA ILE A 149 6.60 0.41 26.57
C ILE A 149 7.66 0.67 27.65
N ALA A 150 8.80 -0.03 27.62
CA ALA A 150 9.88 0.20 28.56
C ALA A 150 10.41 1.65 28.50
N SER A 151 10.50 2.27 27.32
CA SER A 151 10.92 3.66 27.19
C SER A 151 9.86 4.63 27.69
N ILE A 152 8.58 4.36 27.45
CA ILE A 152 7.46 5.16 27.98
C ILE A 152 7.39 5.02 29.50
N THR A 153 7.54 3.82 30.05
CA THR A 153 7.61 3.56 31.49
C THR A 153 8.82 4.22 32.11
N ALA A 154 9.99 4.17 31.46
CA ALA A 154 11.18 4.89 31.89
C ALA A 154 10.96 6.41 31.84
N ALA A 155 10.34 6.95 30.79
CA ALA A 155 10.00 8.36 30.70
C ALA A 155 8.99 8.79 31.77
N LEU A 156 7.97 7.97 32.05
CA LEU A 156 7.01 8.19 33.13
C LEU A 156 7.66 8.11 34.51
N LEU A 157 8.59 7.18 34.73
CA LEU A 157 9.40 7.10 35.95
C LEU A 157 10.32 8.31 36.08
N LEU A 158 10.89 8.81 34.98
CA LEU A 158 11.70 10.02 34.94
C LEU A 158 10.84 11.26 35.26
N ILE A 159 9.61 11.32 34.73
CA ILE A 159 8.63 12.37 35.04
C ILE A 159 8.15 12.29 36.50
N ALA A 160 7.89 11.11 37.03
CA ALA A 160 7.54 10.92 38.44
C ALA A 160 8.72 11.28 39.36
N SER A 161 9.95 10.98 38.91
CA SER A 161 11.18 11.36 39.60
C SER A 161 11.40 12.88 39.59
N LEU A 162 10.87 13.64 38.62
CA LEU A 162 10.91 15.11 38.65
C LEU A 162 10.18 15.72 39.87
N VAL A 163 9.32 14.98 40.58
CA VAL A 163 8.72 15.44 41.84
C VAL A 163 9.72 15.37 43.01
N SER A 164 10.89 14.77 42.81
CA SER A 164 11.98 14.72 43.78
C SER A 164 12.58 16.10 44.04
N PRO A 165 12.83 16.48 45.31
CA PRO A 165 13.48 17.74 45.67
C PRO A 165 14.90 17.89 45.09
N PHE A 166 15.54 16.81 44.66
CA PHE A 166 16.85 16.84 43.98
C PHE A 166 16.80 17.46 42.58
N LEU A 167 15.64 17.42 41.92
CA LEU A 167 15.43 17.95 40.57
C LEU A 167 14.76 19.33 40.56
N MET A 168 14.59 19.97 41.73
CA MET A 168 14.01 21.31 41.83
C MET A 168 14.79 22.34 40.98
N GLY A 169 16.11 22.18 40.85
CA GLY A 169 16.94 22.97 39.94
C GLY A 169 16.61 22.74 38.46
N ILE A 170 16.37 21.48 38.04
CA ILE A 170 15.94 21.16 36.67
C ILE A 170 14.52 21.68 36.43
N ILE A 171 13.61 21.60 37.40
CA ILE A 171 12.29 22.22 37.31
C ILE A 171 12.39 23.73 37.21
N ALA A 172 13.31 24.38 37.94
CA ALA A 172 13.52 25.82 37.83
C ALA A 172 14.05 26.21 36.44
N VAL A 173 15.02 25.47 35.90
CA VAL A 173 15.53 25.67 34.53
C VAL A 173 14.44 25.36 33.51
N ALA A 174 13.69 24.27 33.67
CA ALA A 174 12.57 23.91 32.81
C ALA A 174 11.47 24.98 32.89
N LYS A 175 11.16 25.54 34.06
CA LYS A 175 10.24 26.67 34.20
C LYS A 175 10.74 27.91 33.49
N ILE A 176 12.04 28.23 33.55
CA ILE A 176 12.63 29.35 32.80
C ILE A 176 12.52 29.10 31.29
N VAL A 177 12.82 27.87 30.85
CA VAL A 177 12.72 27.45 29.45
C VAL A 177 11.26 27.47 28.97
N PHE A 178 10.32 26.90 29.72
CA PHE A 178 8.88 26.87 29.40
C PHE A 178 8.18 28.23 29.60
N ALA A 179 8.70 29.08 30.47
CA ALA A 179 8.26 30.48 30.57
C ALA A 179 8.83 31.32 29.43
N SER A 180 9.90 30.86 28.76
CA SER A 180 10.38 31.52 27.56
C SER A 180 9.43 31.21 26.39
N SER A 181 8.90 32.26 25.78
CA SER A 181 8.13 32.18 24.52
C SER A 181 8.94 31.60 23.35
N ILE A 182 10.26 31.48 23.52
CA ILE A 182 11.24 31.07 22.49
C ILE A 182 11.46 29.55 22.50
N ALA A 183 11.40 28.89 23.65
CA ALA A 183 11.74 27.46 23.75
C ALA A 183 10.80 26.55 22.95
N PHE A 184 9.49 26.85 22.94
CA PHE A 184 8.50 26.05 22.22
C PHE A 184 8.75 26.02 20.70
N PRO A 185 8.94 27.15 20.00
CA PRO A 185 9.32 27.14 18.59
C PRO A 185 10.63 26.39 18.31
N ILE A 186 11.65 26.52 19.17
CA ILE A 186 12.93 25.81 18.99
C ILE A 186 12.74 24.30 19.11
N MET A 187 12.00 23.84 20.13
CA MET A 187 11.66 22.42 20.27
C MET A 187 10.81 21.92 19.09
N GLY A 188 9.86 22.74 18.63
CA GLY A 188 9.06 22.47 17.44
C GLY A 188 9.91 22.30 16.18
N LEU A 189 10.93 23.15 16.00
CA LEU A 189 11.90 23.06 14.90
C LEU A 189 12.72 21.78 14.97
N LEU A 190 13.35 21.51 16.11
CA LEU A 190 14.17 20.31 16.31
C LEU A 190 13.35 19.03 16.08
N PHE A 191 12.14 18.99 16.64
CA PHE A 191 11.23 17.87 16.43
C PHE A 191 10.83 17.73 14.96
N THR A 192 10.46 18.82 14.28
CA THR A 192 10.03 18.80 12.87
C THR A 192 11.17 18.36 11.95
N VAL A 193 12.36 18.94 12.11
CA VAL A 193 13.53 18.59 11.28
C VAL A 193 13.96 17.15 11.55
N GLY A 194 14.08 16.74 12.81
CA GLY A 194 14.46 15.39 13.19
C GLY A 194 13.45 14.35 12.70
N ARG A 195 12.15 14.60 12.91
CA ARG A 195 11.06 13.74 12.44
C ARG A 195 11.06 13.63 10.92
N SER A 196 11.17 14.74 10.20
CA SER A 196 11.11 14.75 8.75
C SER A 196 12.35 14.11 8.13
N ALA A 197 13.55 14.35 8.68
CA ALA A 197 14.76 13.65 8.25
C ALA A 197 14.65 12.13 8.49
N PHE A 198 14.13 11.72 9.65
CA PHE A 198 13.92 10.32 9.97
C PHE A 198 12.92 9.64 9.03
N TYR A 199 11.76 10.27 8.79
CA TYR A 199 10.76 9.71 7.86
C TYR A 199 11.22 9.76 6.40
N ALA A 200 11.93 10.80 5.98
CA ALA A 200 12.52 10.86 4.65
C ALA A 200 13.55 9.74 4.45
N TYR A 201 14.39 9.49 5.46
CA TYR A 201 15.32 8.36 5.48
C TYR A 201 14.56 7.03 5.40
N GLN A 202 13.55 6.81 6.25
CA GLN A 202 12.76 5.58 6.21
C GLN A 202 12.08 5.36 4.85
N ASN A 203 11.44 6.38 4.30
CA ASN A 203 10.75 6.31 3.01
C ASN A 203 11.73 6.09 1.85
N HIS A 204 12.93 6.69 1.91
CA HIS A 204 13.95 6.51 0.87
C HIS A 204 14.37 5.03 0.76
N PHE A 205 14.54 4.37 1.91
CA PHE A 205 14.91 2.96 2.01
C PHE A 205 13.72 2.00 2.07
N ASP A 206 12.48 2.48 1.97
CA ASP A 206 11.29 1.64 2.04
C ASP A 206 11.07 0.88 0.74
N LYS A 207 11.50 -0.39 0.70
CA LYS A 207 11.38 -1.25 -0.48
C LYS A 207 9.92 -1.49 -0.94
N LYS A 208 8.92 -1.22 -0.10
CA LYS A 208 7.50 -1.56 -0.36
C LYS A 208 6.79 -0.65 -1.35
N SER A 209 7.28 0.59 -1.45
CA SER A 209 6.65 1.62 -2.27
C SER A 209 7.39 1.77 -3.59
N SER A 210 6.68 2.16 -4.65
CA SER A 210 7.31 2.49 -5.93
C SER A 210 8.18 3.75 -5.79
N LEU A 211 9.21 3.90 -6.63
CA LEU A 211 10.09 5.08 -6.60
C LEU A 211 9.31 6.40 -6.73
N PHE A 212 8.28 6.43 -7.58
CA PHE A 212 7.41 7.59 -7.74
C PHE A 212 6.65 7.91 -6.46
N ASN A 213 6.07 6.90 -5.80
CA ASN A 213 5.35 7.10 -4.54
C ASN A 213 6.30 7.55 -3.43
N ARG A 214 7.52 7.02 -3.37
CA ARG A 214 8.56 7.49 -2.42
C ARG A 214 8.91 8.95 -2.65
N LEU A 215 9.13 9.33 -3.90
CA LEU A 215 9.45 10.71 -4.25
C LEU A 215 8.30 11.63 -3.89
N ARG A 216 7.07 11.30 -4.31
CA ARG A 216 5.84 12.04 -3.99
C ARG A 216 5.67 12.20 -2.48
N ASP A 217 5.75 11.11 -1.73
CA ASP A 217 5.54 11.13 -0.28
C ASP A 217 6.65 11.90 0.44
N ASN A 218 7.89 11.80 -0.03
CA ASN A 218 9.00 12.62 0.48
C ASN A 218 8.85 14.10 0.11
N SER A 219 8.36 14.43 -1.09
CA SER A 219 8.08 15.81 -1.48
C SER A 219 7.00 16.43 -0.59
N PHE A 220 5.90 15.71 -0.34
CA PHE A 220 4.87 16.18 0.59
C PHE A 220 5.37 16.28 2.02
N LEU A 221 6.19 15.32 2.48
CA LEU A 221 6.81 15.38 3.80
C LEU A 221 7.75 16.59 3.94
N LEU A 222 8.60 16.84 2.95
CA LEU A 222 9.52 17.98 2.94
C LEU A 222 8.79 19.30 2.83
N LEU A 223 7.70 19.37 2.05
CA LEU A 223 6.86 20.56 1.96
C LEU A 223 6.17 20.84 3.31
N ASN A 224 5.59 19.82 3.93
CA ASN A 224 4.99 19.92 5.27
C ASN A 224 6.06 20.36 6.30
N ALA A 225 7.25 19.76 6.26
CA ALA A 225 8.38 20.14 7.10
C ALA A 225 8.81 21.59 6.88
N ALA A 226 8.96 22.02 5.64
CA ALA A 226 9.34 23.37 5.27
C ALA A 226 8.32 24.40 5.78
N LEU A 227 7.01 24.14 5.58
CA LEU A 227 5.94 25.00 6.08
C LEU A 227 5.95 25.10 7.61
N ASN A 228 6.11 23.97 8.31
CA ASN A 228 6.21 23.97 9.78
C ASN A 228 7.49 24.67 10.27
N VAL A 229 8.63 24.49 9.59
CA VAL A 229 9.88 25.19 9.92
C VAL A 229 9.74 26.69 9.71
N SER A 230 9.21 27.12 8.56
CA SER A 230 8.90 28.52 8.29
C SER A 230 7.93 29.09 9.32
N GLY A 231 6.89 28.34 9.71
CA GLY A 231 5.95 28.75 10.75
C GLY A 231 6.63 29.01 12.08
N ASN A 232 7.54 28.13 12.51
CA ASN A 232 8.31 28.31 13.73
C ASN A 232 9.35 29.45 13.61
N ILE A 233 9.99 29.64 12.45
CA ILE A 233 10.92 30.76 12.22
C ILE A 233 10.18 32.09 12.28
N VAL A 234 9.02 32.19 11.62
CA VAL A 234 8.16 33.38 11.67
C VAL A 234 7.72 33.63 13.10
N TRP A 235 7.36 32.59 13.85
CA TRP A 235 7.01 32.72 15.28
C TRP A 235 8.18 33.26 16.12
N LEU A 236 9.41 32.78 15.90
CA LEU A 236 10.61 33.28 16.57
C LEU A 236 10.94 34.73 16.19
N ALA A 237 10.94 35.04 14.90
CA ALA A 237 11.32 36.35 14.37
C ALA A 237 10.32 37.43 14.76
N SER A 238 9.04 37.08 14.82
CA SER A 238 7.99 38.06 15.05
C SER A 238 8.01 38.61 16.47
N SER A 239 8.47 37.87 17.50
CA SER A 239 8.72 38.29 18.91
C SER A 239 7.69 39.25 19.59
N THR A 240 6.56 39.50 18.94
CA THR A 240 5.57 40.55 19.20
C THR A 240 4.16 39.97 19.06
N VAL A 241 3.15 40.74 19.48
CA VAL A 241 1.73 40.32 19.56
C VAL A 241 1.12 39.88 18.21
N ILE A 242 1.75 40.21 17.06
CA ILE A 242 1.27 39.88 15.70
C ILE A 242 1.74 38.49 15.22
N ALA A 243 2.74 37.91 15.89
CA ALA A 243 3.30 36.57 15.68
C ALA A 243 2.31 35.40 15.48
N PRO A 244 1.16 35.36 16.19
CA PRO A 244 0.32 34.16 16.18
C PRO A 244 -0.40 33.96 14.85
N VAL A 245 -0.78 35.03 14.15
CA VAL A 245 -1.59 34.92 12.92
C VAL A 245 -0.76 34.32 11.78
N ALA A 246 0.46 34.83 11.59
CA ALA A 246 1.34 34.37 10.51
C ALA A 246 1.90 32.96 10.74
N SER A 247 2.08 32.54 12.00
CA SER A 247 2.47 31.15 12.31
C SER A 247 1.28 30.20 12.13
N VAL A 248 0.06 30.59 12.53
CA VAL A 248 -1.15 29.78 12.34
C VAL A 248 -1.48 29.55 10.87
N THR A 249 -1.30 30.55 9.99
CA THR A 249 -1.52 30.34 8.55
C THR A 249 -0.54 29.32 7.96
N LEU A 250 0.72 29.32 8.41
CA LEU A 250 1.72 28.36 7.95
C LEU A 250 1.47 26.94 8.49
N PHE A 251 1.03 26.81 9.75
CA PHE A 251 0.59 25.51 10.29
C PHE A 251 -0.69 24.99 9.60
N LEU A 252 -1.61 25.88 9.24
CA LEU A 252 -2.79 25.54 8.46
C LEU A 252 -2.41 25.03 7.07
N LEU A 253 -1.49 25.71 6.39
CA LEU A 253 -0.97 25.27 5.09
C LEU A 253 -0.34 23.88 5.17
N SER A 254 0.36 23.57 6.26
CA SER A 254 0.93 22.23 6.50
C SER A 254 -0.16 21.15 6.59
N SER A 255 -1.29 21.45 7.24
CA SER A 255 -2.45 20.54 7.28
C SER A 255 -3.14 20.39 5.92
N VAL A 256 -3.16 21.46 5.11
CA VAL A 256 -3.67 21.41 3.72
C VAL A 256 -2.85 20.46 2.86
N VAL A 257 -1.52 20.37 3.07
CA VAL A 257 -0.67 19.42 2.35
C VAL A 257 -1.12 17.97 2.57
N ASP A 258 -1.46 17.60 3.79
CA ASP A 258 -1.92 16.24 4.11
C ASP A 258 -3.27 15.93 3.45
N VAL A 259 -4.18 16.91 3.39
CA VAL A 259 -5.46 16.78 2.66
C VAL A 259 -5.21 16.63 1.17
N VAL A 260 -4.37 17.47 0.58
CA VAL A 260 -4.01 17.42 -0.85
C VAL A 260 -3.38 16.08 -1.21
N LYS A 261 -2.53 15.52 -0.35
CA LYS A 261 -1.94 14.18 -0.53
C LYS A 261 -3.02 13.10 -0.66
N GLU A 262 -3.99 13.08 0.26
CA GLU A 262 -5.08 12.09 0.22
C GLU A 262 -6.04 12.31 -0.94
N VAL A 263 -6.35 13.56 -1.30
CA VAL A 263 -7.15 13.89 -2.48
C VAL A 263 -6.46 13.42 -3.74
N PHE A 264 -5.16 13.65 -3.89
CA PHE A 264 -4.38 13.18 -5.02
C PHE A 264 -4.41 11.64 -5.12
N ALA A 265 -4.23 10.93 -4.00
CA ALA A 265 -4.33 9.48 -3.96
C ALA A 265 -5.74 8.98 -4.32
N ALA A 266 -6.79 9.66 -3.87
CA ALA A 266 -8.16 9.35 -4.24
C ALA A 266 -8.41 9.56 -5.74
N VAL A 267 -7.96 10.68 -6.30
CA VAL A 267 -8.09 10.99 -7.73
C VAL A 267 -7.37 9.94 -8.58
N GLN A 268 -6.15 9.56 -8.20
CA GLN A 268 -5.41 8.51 -8.90
C GLN A 268 -6.19 7.19 -8.93
N ASN A 269 -6.74 6.75 -7.79
CA ASN A 269 -7.56 5.54 -7.72
C ASN A 269 -8.88 5.64 -8.50
N TYR A 270 -9.48 6.84 -8.52
CA TYR A 270 -10.70 7.09 -9.28
C TYR A 270 -10.48 6.99 -10.79
N LEU A 271 -9.37 7.58 -11.30
CA LEU A 271 -9.02 7.49 -12.72
C LEU A 271 -8.78 6.03 -13.14
N LEU A 272 -8.07 5.26 -12.31
CA LEU A 272 -7.85 3.83 -12.54
C LEU A 272 -9.17 3.04 -12.56
N TYR A 273 -10.06 3.30 -11.59
CA TYR A 273 -11.40 2.70 -11.57
C TYR A 273 -12.19 3.04 -12.84
N LYS A 274 -12.16 4.30 -13.29
CA LYS A 274 -12.86 4.75 -14.50
C LYS A 274 -12.31 4.08 -15.76
N ASP A 275 -10.98 4.04 -15.90
CA ASP A 275 -10.32 3.41 -17.05
C ASP A 275 -10.59 1.90 -17.08
N TYR A 276 -10.63 1.26 -15.92
CA TYR A 276 -10.94 -0.15 -15.79
C TYR A 276 -12.39 -0.45 -16.16
N LYS A 277 -13.33 0.34 -15.62
CA LYS A 277 -14.75 0.24 -15.94
C LYS A 277 -15.01 0.43 -17.43
N ALA A 278 -14.42 1.46 -18.05
CA ALA A 278 -14.59 1.73 -19.46
C ALA A 278 -14.09 0.60 -20.38
N LYS A 279 -13.04 -0.14 -19.97
CA LYS A 279 -12.54 -1.30 -20.71
C LYS A 279 -13.39 -2.55 -20.53
N ASN A 280 -13.99 -2.71 -19.35
CA ASN A 280 -14.68 -3.93 -18.95
C ASN A 280 -16.21 -3.86 -19.05
N ASP A 281 -16.80 -2.71 -19.40
CA ASP A 281 -18.23 -2.56 -19.69
C ASP A 281 -18.70 -3.40 -20.92
N SER A 282 -17.81 -4.14 -21.59
CA SER A 282 -18.19 -5.12 -22.62
C SER A 282 -18.87 -6.35 -21.99
N PRO A 283 -20.05 -6.77 -22.47
CA PRO A 283 -20.84 -7.86 -21.86
C PRO A 283 -20.11 -9.22 -21.84
N LEU A 284 -19.15 -9.45 -22.73
CA LEU A 284 -18.32 -10.65 -22.77
C LEU A 284 -17.22 -10.69 -21.69
N LEU A 285 -16.74 -9.53 -21.24
CA LEU A 285 -15.64 -9.43 -20.26
C LEU A 285 -16.14 -9.35 -18.81
N ASN A 286 -17.42 -8.98 -18.64
CA ASN A 286 -18.12 -8.93 -17.36
C ASN A 286 -18.39 -10.31 -16.75
N GLN A 287 -18.17 -11.42 -17.47
CA GLN A 287 -18.29 -12.77 -16.89
C GLN A 287 -17.03 -13.22 -16.13
N ASP A 288 -15.88 -12.55 -16.30
CA ASP A 288 -14.66 -12.98 -15.60
C ASP A 288 -14.65 -12.49 -14.15
N LEU A 289 -14.70 -13.43 -13.20
CA LEU A 289 -14.66 -13.19 -11.76
C LEU A 289 -13.44 -12.33 -11.38
N HIS A 290 -12.29 -12.56 -12.00
CA HIS A 290 -11.07 -11.81 -11.67
C HIS A 290 -11.20 -10.32 -11.98
N ASN A 291 -11.90 -9.99 -13.07
CA ASN A 291 -12.10 -8.59 -13.45
C ASN A 291 -13.04 -7.88 -12.46
N GLN A 292 -14.10 -8.56 -12.02
CA GLN A 292 -15.02 -8.02 -11.02
C GLN A 292 -14.33 -7.81 -9.67
N GLN A 293 -13.48 -8.75 -9.25
CA GLN A 293 -12.68 -8.62 -8.03
C GLN A 293 -11.70 -7.44 -8.08
N GLU A 294 -11.03 -7.23 -9.21
CA GLU A 294 -10.13 -6.08 -9.40
C GLU A 294 -10.89 -4.75 -9.37
N GLN A 295 -12.07 -4.69 -9.98
CA GLN A 295 -12.94 -3.52 -9.92
C GLN A 295 -13.36 -3.17 -8.47
N ALA A 296 -13.74 -4.17 -7.68
CA ALA A 296 -14.09 -3.98 -6.26
C ALA A 296 -12.91 -3.42 -5.46
N ARG A 297 -11.69 -3.93 -5.69
CA ARG A 297 -10.45 -3.43 -5.06
C ARG A 297 -10.24 -1.94 -5.34
N HIS A 298 -10.38 -1.51 -6.61
CA HIS A 298 -10.22 -0.10 -6.99
C HIS A 298 -11.28 0.81 -6.37
N GLN A 299 -12.54 0.35 -6.38
CA GLN A 299 -13.66 1.12 -5.82
C GLN A 299 -13.49 1.35 -4.31
N ILE A 300 -13.09 0.32 -3.58
CA ILE A 300 -12.86 0.43 -2.14
C ILE A 300 -11.60 1.25 -1.84
N GLY A 301 -10.53 1.10 -2.62
CA GLY A 301 -9.35 1.96 -2.52
C GLY A 301 -9.68 3.44 -2.66
N TYR A 302 -10.52 3.80 -3.64
CA TYR A 302 -11.02 5.17 -3.78
C TYR A 302 -11.80 5.63 -2.55
N ARG A 303 -12.77 4.85 -2.06
CA ARG A 303 -13.58 5.19 -0.88
C ARG A 303 -12.71 5.38 0.37
N GLN A 304 -11.69 4.53 0.55
CA GLN A 304 -10.76 4.61 1.66
C GLN A 304 -10.02 5.96 1.68
N HIS A 305 -9.41 6.36 0.57
CA HIS A 305 -8.67 7.62 0.47
C HIS A 305 -9.58 8.85 0.54
N ARG A 306 -10.77 8.78 -0.06
CA ARG A 306 -11.78 9.84 0.07
C ARG A 306 -12.16 10.07 1.53
N ASN A 307 -12.46 9.00 2.26
CA ASN A 307 -12.81 9.10 3.68
C ASN A 307 -11.61 9.61 4.50
N ALA A 308 -10.38 9.19 4.18
CA ALA A 308 -9.17 9.69 4.83
C ALA A 308 -8.99 11.20 4.60
N ALA A 309 -9.22 11.71 3.39
CA ALA A 309 -9.19 13.13 3.08
C ALA A 309 -10.23 13.92 3.90
N ILE A 310 -11.45 13.40 4.04
CA ILE A 310 -12.50 14.02 4.87
C ILE A 310 -12.07 14.05 6.35
N ILE A 311 -11.57 12.93 6.89
CA ILE A 311 -11.09 12.84 8.27
C ILE A 311 -9.96 13.85 8.52
N ASN A 312 -9.00 13.95 7.61
CA ASN A 312 -7.89 14.90 7.70
C ASN A 312 -8.38 16.35 7.60
N THR A 313 -9.38 16.63 6.76
CA THR A 313 -9.98 17.97 6.64
C THR A 313 -10.68 18.38 7.93
N VAL A 314 -11.50 17.50 8.51
CA VAL A 314 -12.17 17.75 9.79
C VAL A 314 -11.16 17.96 10.91
N ALA A 315 -10.11 17.14 10.98
CA ALA A 315 -9.04 17.30 11.96
C ALA A 315 -8.32 18.65 11.80
N ALA A 316 -8.01 19.08 10.57
CA ALA A 316 -7.40 20.37 10.29
C ALA A 316 -8.27 21.54 10.74
N VAL A 317 -9.59 21.48 10.47
CA VAL A 317 -10.56 22.50 10.92
C VAL A 317 -10.63 22.58 12.45
N LEU A 318 -10.63 21.44 13.15
CA LEU A 318 -10.61 21.39 14.61
C LEU A 318 -9.32 21.97 15.20
N LEU A 319 -8.16 21.59 14.64
CA LEU A 319 -6.87 22.12 15.05
C LEU A 319 -6.80 23.65 14.85
N LEU A 320 -7.29 24.13 13.71
CA LEU A 320 -7.41 25.57 13.44
C LEU A 320 -8.29 26.25 14.48
N GLY A 321 -9.45 25.68 14.82
CA GLY A 321 -10.34 26.22 15.84
C GLY A 321 -9.68 26.31 17.22
N ILE A 322 -8.93 25.29 17.63
CA ILE A 322 -8.15 25.29 18.88
C ILE A 322 -7.08 26.38 18.85
N MET A 323 -6.34 26.50 17.74
CA MET A 323 -5.29 27.51 17.59
C MET A 323 -5.86 28.94 17.64
N ILE A 324 -6.97 29.20 16.96
CA ILE A 324 -7.65 30.51 16.99
C ILE A 324 -8.14 30.81 18.41
N ALA A 325 -8.84 29.88 19.06
CA ALA A 325 -9.32 30.08 20.43
C ALA A 325 -8.18 30.35 21.41
N TRP A 326 -7.05 29.66 21.25
CA TRP A 326 -5.85 29.87 22.06
C TRP A 326 -5.28 31.29 21.93
N GLN A 327 -5.41 31.93 20.76
CA GLN A 327 -4.95 33.31 20.56
C GLN A 327 -5.78 34.36 21.31
N PHE A 328 -7.06 34.11 21.54
CA PHE A 328 -7.96 35.06 22.20
C PHE A 328 -7.98 34.93 23.73
N ILE A 329 -7.37 33.89 24.29
CA ILE A 329 -7.29 33.69 25.74
C ILE A 329 -5.91 34.16 26.23
N PRO A 330 -5.82 35.25 27.02
CA PRO A 330 -4.54 35.76 27.50
C PRO A 330 -3.71 34.66 28.18
N GLY A 331 -2.47 34.52 27.71
CA GLY A 331 -1.65 33.33 27.89
C GLY A 331 -1.11 33.12 29.31
N GLY A 332 -1.83 32.34 30.11
CA GLY A 332 -1.27 31.65 31.27
C GLY A 332 -0.74 30.26 30.89
N ILE A 333 0.23 29.72 31.66
CA ILE A 333 0.79 28.37 31.47
C ILE A 333 -0.30 27.29 31.42
N PHE A 334 -1.40 27.47 32.16
CA PHE A 334 -2.52 26.53 32.15
C PHE A 334 -3.28 26.50 30.81
N VAL A 335 -3.43 27.65 30.16
CA VAL A 335 -4.11 27.77 28.86
C VAL A 335 -3.27 27.12 27.77
N THR A 336 -1.95 27.35 27.79
CA THR A 336 -1.02 26.73 26.82
C THR A 336 -0.98 25.21 26.99
N MET A 337 -0.92 24.71 28.24
CA MET A 337 -1.02 23.27 28.52
C MET A 337 -2.35 22.68 28.04
N GLY A 338 -3.47 23.38 28.28
CA GLY A 338 -4.79 22.96 27.81
C GLY A 338 -4.86 22.87 26.28
N ALA A 339 -4.34 23.86 25.57
CA ALA A 339 -4.29 23.87 24.11
C ALA A 339 -3.42 22.72 23.55
N ILE A 340 -2.24 22.49 24.12
CA ILE A 340 -1.36 21.37 23.74
C ILE A 340 -2.07 20.03 23.96
N ALA A 341 -2.74 19.86 25.11
CA ALA A 341 -3.49 18.65 25.40
C ALA A 341 -4.64 18.45 24.41
N ALA A 342 -5.41 19.50 24.08
CA ALA A 342 -6.49 19.45 23.10
C ALA A 342 -5.99 19.06 21.70
N ILE A 343 -4.90 19.66 21.24
CA ILE A 343 -4.23 19.30 19.98
C ILE A 343 -3.82 17.81 20.00
N GLY A 344 -3.21 17.36 21.10
CA GLY A 344 -2.83 15.96 21.28
C GLY A 344 -4.02 15.00 21.19
N ILE A 345 -5.16 15.35 21.80
CA ILE A 345 -6.39 14.56 21.73
C ILE A 345 -6.89 14.47 20.29
N VAL A 346 -6.95 15.60 19.56
CA VAL A 346 -7.39 15.61 18.15
C VAL A 346 -6.52 14.68 17.29
N TYR A 347 -5.20 14.74 17.42
CA TYR A 347 -4.30 13.85 16.69
C TYR A 347 -4.53 12.36 17.02
N GLN A 348 -4.79 12.03 18.29
CA GLN A 348 -5.05 10.65 18.69
C GLN A 348 -6.39 10.15 18.14
N VAL A 349 -7.44 10.97 18.24
CA VAL A 349 -8.76 10.65 17.68
C VAL A 349 -8.65 10.48 16.17
N GLN A 350 -8.01 11.41 15.46
CA GLN A 350 -7.76 11.32 14.01
C GLN A 350 -7.07 10.00 13.65
N ARG A 351 -6.01 9.63 14.37
CA ARG A 351 -5.30 8.37 14.15
C ARG A 351 -6.18 7.14 14.37
N MET A 352 -7.00 7.14 15.42
CA MET A 352 -7.94 6.05 15.69
C MET A 352 -9.01 5.93 14.60
N VAL A 353 -9.58 7.06 14.17
CA VAL A 353 -10.61 7.11 13.12
C VAL A 353 -10.05 6.68 11.76
N LEU A 354 -8.85 7.14 11.38
CA LEU A 354 -8.17 6.68 10.17
C LEU A 354 -7.93 5.17 10.19
N LYS A 355 -7.48 4.63 11.33
CA LYS A 355 -7.30 3.18 11.51
C LYS A 355 -8.63 2.42 11.46
N ALA A 356 -9.69 2.97 12.02
CA ALA A 356 -11.04 2.39 11.94
C ALA A 356 -11.55 2.37 10.49
N ASN A 357 -11.33 3.45 9.73
CA ASN A 357 -11.66 3.54 8.31
C ASN A 357 -10.91 2.47 7.51
N GLN A 358 -9.59 2.33 7.70
CA GLN A 358 -8.79 1.28 7.05
C GLN A 358 -9.33 -0.13 7.32
N ASN A 359 -9.62 -0.45 8.59
CA ASN A 359 -10.19 -1.75 8.96
C ASN A 359 -11.56 -1.98 8.34
N THR A 360 -12.43 -0.97 8.36
CA THR A 360 -13.79 -1.06 7.80
C THR A 360 -13.75 -1.29 6.30
N MET A 361 -12.91 -0.53 5.56
CA MET A 361 -12.76 -0.68 4.12
C MET A 361 -12.18 -2.06 3.75
N ARG A 362 -11.22 -2.57 4.54
CA ARG A 362 -10.70 -3.93 4.36
C ARG A 362 -11.79 -4.98 4.55
N ASP A 363 -12.58 -4.89 5.62
CA ASP A 363 -13.60 -5.89 5.93
C ASP A 363 -14.76 -5.84 4.90
N GLN A 364 -15.10 -4.64 4.40
CA GLN A 364 -15.99 -4.45 3.26
C GLN A 364 -15.43 -5.12 1.99
N LEU A 365 -14.14 -4.94 1.70
CA LEU A 365 -13.49 -5.57 0.55
C LEU A 365 -13.58 -7.08 0.63
N GLN A 366 -13.28 -7.67 1.78
CA GLN A 366 -13.38 -9.11 1.94
C GLN A 366 -14.81 -9.62 1.79
N THR A 367 -15.79 -8.85 2.27
CA THR A 367 -17.21 -9.19 2.11
C THR A 367 -17.64 -9.12 0.65
N GLU A 368 -17.27 -8.07 -0.09
CA GLU A 368 -17.58 -7.93 -1.53
C GLU A 368 -16.90 -9.03 -2.35
N LEU A 369 -15.63 -9.34 -2.09
CA LEU A 369 -14.91 -10.40 -2.80
C LEU A 369 -15.56 -11.78 -2.57
N ARG A 370 -15.96 -12.07 -1.33
CA ARG A 370 -16.67 -13.32 -0.99
C ARG A 370 -18.06 -13.40 -1.62
N GLN A 371 -18.77 -12.28 -1.68
CA GLN A 371 -20.07 -12.21 -2.36
C GLN A 371 -19.94 -12.43 -3.87
N LEU A 372 -18.90 -11.88 -4.50
CA LEU A 372 -18.60 -12.12 -5.91
C LEU A 372 -18.26 -13.60 -6.17
N GLU A 373 -17.45 -14.20 -5.29
CA GLU A 373 -17.07 -15.62 -5.37
C GLU A 373 -18.30 -16.54 -5.28
N THR A 374 -19.13 -16.36 -4.25
CA THR A 374 -20.37 -17.15 -4.06
C THR A 374 -21.40 -16.93 -5.16
N SER A 375 -21.53 -15.70 -5.68
CA SER A 375 -22.44 -15.41 -6.79
C SER A 375 -21.98 -16.09 -8.09
N TYR A 376 -20.67 -16.16 -8.32
CA TYR A 376 -20.09 -16.84 -9.47
C TYR A 376 -20.27 -18.36 -9.40
N GLU A 377 -20.06 -18.96 -8.23
CA GLU A 377 -20.35 -20.39 -7.99
C GLU A 377 -21.81 -20.73 -8.24
N GLN A 378 -22.72 -19.90 -7.74
CA GLN A 378 -24.16 -20.09 -7.93
C GLN A 378 -24.59 -19.96 -9.39
N THR A 379 -23.97 -19.04 -10.14
CA THR A 379 -24.33 -18.78 -11.54
C THR A 379 -23.76 -19.84 -12.48
N ASN A 380 -22.53 -20.32 -12.23
CA ASN A 380 -21.83 -21.25 -13.13
C ASN A 380 -21.90 -22.72 -12.68
N GLY A 381 -22.39 -23.01 -11.46
CA GLY A 381 -22.59 -24.37 -10.97
C GLY A 381 -21.32 -25.18 -10.70
N ILE A 382 -20.14 -24.53 -10.71
CA ILE A 382 -18.84 -25.17 -10.47
C ILE A 382 -18.30 -24.69 -9.12
N PRO A 383 -18.04 -25.59 -8.15
CA PRO A 383 -17.39 -25.23 -6.90
C PRO A 383 -15.97 -24.70 -7.18
N LEU A 384 -15.62 -23.50 -6.71
CA LEU A 384 -14.31 -22.89 -7.00
C LEU A 384 -13.14 -23.59 -6.31
N GLU A 385 -13.44 -24.45 -5.32
CA GLU A 385 -12.45 -25.33 -4.69
C GLU A 385 -11.82 -26.29 -5.72
N ASP A 386 -12.55 -26.63 -6.81
CA ASP A 386 -12.08 -27.52 -7.89
C ASP A 386 -11.54 -26.75 -9.12
N VAL A 387 -11.90 -25.47 -9.29
CA VAL A 387 -11.45 -24.61 -10.41
C VAL A 387 -10.00 -24.15 -10.25
N ASN A 388 -9.45 -24.20 -9.03
CA ASN A 388 -8.00 -24.04 -8.82
C ASN A 388 -7.18 -25.17 -9.48
N SER A 389 -7.81 -26.30 -9.84
CA SER A 389 -7.20 -27.27 -10.72
C SER A 389 -7.29 -26.76 -12.17
N TRP A 390 -6.14 -26.37 -12.72
CA TRP A 390 -5.95 -25.91 -14.11
C TRP A 390 -6.41 -26.93 -15.19
N SER A 391 -7.01 -28.05 -14.79
CA SER A 391 -7.56 -29.10 -15.65
C SER A 391 -8.79 -28.62 -16.43
N LEU A 392 -9.65 -27.80 -15.81
CA LEU A 392 -10.92 -27.32 -16.39
C LEU A 392 -10.75 -26.28 -17.51
N VAL A 393 -9.75 -25.39 -17.39
CA VAL A 393 -9.41 -24.44 -18.46
C VAL A 393 -8.79 -25.14 -19.67
N LYS A 394 -8.13 -26.28 -19.45
CA LYS A 394 -7.54 -27.11 -20.52
C LYS A 394 -8.60 -27.95 -21.25
N SER A 395 -9.67 -28.34 -20.57
CA SER A 395 -10.81 -29.04 -21.19
C SER A 395 -11.76 -28.08 -21.91
N LEU A 396 -11.99 -26.86 -21.41
CA LEU A 396 -12.84 -25.86 -22.10
C LEU A 396 -12.18 -25.26 -23.34
N LYS A 397 -10.85 -25.24 -23.43
CA LYS A 397 -10.13 -24.83 -24.65
C LYS A 397 -10.04 -25.96 -25.70
N ARG A 398 -10.63 -27.11 -25.41
CA ARG A 398 -10.54 -28.34 -26.19
C ARG A 398 -11.95 -28.87 -26.49
N GLU A 399 -12.76 -28.04 -27.13
CA GLU A 399 -13.93 -28.48 -27.90
C GLU A 399 -13.95 -27.73 -29.25
N PRO A 400 -14.53 -28.34 -30.29
CA PRO A 400 -13.79 -28.94 -31.38
C PRO A 400 -13.59 -27.95 -32.53
N SER A 401 -12.50 -28.12 -33.25
CA SER A 401 -12.41 -27.72 -34.65
C SER A 401 -13.66 -28.23 -35.37
N LEU A 402 -14.56 -27.31 -35.73
CA LEU A 402 -15.55 -27.59 -36.76
C LEU A 402 -14.73 -27.93 -38.01
N ASP A 403 -14.70 -29.23 -38.34
CA ASP A 403 -14.35 -29.71 -39.67
C ASP A 403 -15.39 -29.13 -40.63
N LEU A 404 -15.07 -27.95 -41.17
CA LEU A 404 -15.66 -27.48 -42.41
C LEU A 404 -14.94 -28.24 -43.52
N ASP A 405 -15.53 -29.37 -43.91
CA ASP A 405 -15.26 -30.04 -45.18
C ASP A 405 -15.36 -29.01 -46.32
N LEU A 406 -14.20 -28.52 -46.77
CA LEU A 406 -14.07 -27.84 -48.06
C LEU A 406 -13.39 -28.81 -49.02
N GLU A 407 -14.22 -29.39 -49.88
CA GLU A 407 -13.84 -30.18 -51.03
C GLU A 407 -12.84 -29.44 -51.95
N GLU A 408 -12.00 -30.28 -52.55
CA GLU A 408 -10.91 -30.09 -53.50
C GLU A 408 -11.01 -28.96 -54.55
N SER A 409 -9.86 -28.35 -54.87
CA SER A 409 -9.38 -28.34 -56.27
C SER A 409 -7.89 -27.99 -56.38
N PRO A 410 -7.00 -28.90 -56.87
CA PRO A 410 -5.60 -28.59 -57.07
C PRO A 410 -5.24 -28.54 -58.55
N GLN A 411 -5.39 -27.40 -59.22
CA GLN A 411 -4.72 -27.19 -60.52
C GLN A 411 -4.33 -25.72 -60.74
N LYS A 412 -3.02 -25.49 -60.74
CA LYS A 412 -2.22 -24.43 -61.42
C LYS A 412 -1.30 -23.71 -60.44
N LEU A 413 -0.04 -24.13 -60.39
CA LEU A 413 1.10 -23.25 -60.65
C LEU A 413 2.40 -24.07 -60.80
N LYS A 414 2.49 -24.82 -61.91
CA LYS A 414 3.80 -25.09 -62.54
C LYS A 414 4.10 -23.90 -63.43
N LYS A 415 5.02 -23.03 -63.00
CA LYS A 415 5.92 -22.20 -63.83
C LYS A 415 6.57 -21.15 -62.95
N LEU A 416 7.78 -21.45 -62.50
CA LEU A 416 8.94 -20.53 -62.52
C LEU A 416 10.12 -21.32 -61.96
N LYS A 417 10.77 -22.02 -62.88
CA LYS A 417 12.10 -22.59 -62.74
C LYS A 417 13.01 -21.62 -63.50
N GLY A 418 13.97 -21.04 -62.82
CA GLY A 418 15.13 -20.32 -63.35
C GLY A 418 16.11 -20.31 -62.17
N ASP A 419 17.08 -21.23 -62.14
CA ASP A 419 18.40 -21.20 -62.79
C ASP A 419 19.28 -20.02 -62.36
N GLU A 420 20.57 -20.33 -62.20
CA GLU A 420 21.69 -19.57 -61.64
C GLU A 420 21.91 -19.81 -60.14
N GLY A 421 23.07 -20.28 -59.67
CA GLY A 421 24.38 -20.44 -60.27
C GLY A 421 25.41 -20.50 -59.14
N GLU A 422 26.44 -21.32 -59.31
CA GLU A 422 27.51 -21.62 -58.36
C GLU A 422 28.28 -20.37 -57.86
N ASP A 423 28.76 -20.40 -56.61
CA ASP A 423 30.21 -20.33 -56.28
C ASP A 423 30.43 -19.90 -54.82
N SER A 424 31.14 -20.75 -54.07
CA SER A 424 31.90 -20.33 -52.89
C SER A 424 33.20 -19.65 -53.33
N PRO A 425 33.77 -18.76 -52.52
CA PRO A 425 34.91 -19.25 -51.75
C PRO A 425 35.03 -18.71 -50.31
N LEU A 426 35.72 -19.51 -49.51
CA LEU A 426 36.52 -19.15 -48.34
C LEU A 426 37.23 -17.79 -48.48
N LEU A 427 37.18 -16.93 -47.47
CA LEU A 427 38.34 -16.62 -46.61
C LEU A 427 38.02 -15.60 -45.49
N GLU A 428 38.77 -15.79 -44.41
CA GLU A 428 39.35 -14.78 -43.53
C GLU A 428 38.58 -14.24 -42.32
N ALA A 429 39.21 -14.55 -41.17
CA ALA A 429 38.98 -13.97 -39.87
C ALA A 429 39.34 -12.49 -39.87
N ALA A 430 38.49 -11.68 -39.27
CA ALA A 430 38.84 -10.34 -38.83
C ALA A 430 38.32 -10.11 -37.42
N ASP A 431 39.29 -10.03 -36.52
CA ASP A 431 39.27 -9.49 -35.19
C ASP A 431 38.68 -8.06 -35.20
N CYS A 432 37.72 -7.77 -34.33
CA CYS A 432 37.19 -6.42 -34.11
C CYS A 432 36.81 -6.22 -32.64
N GLN A 433 37.78 -5.74 -31.87
CA GLN A 433 37.52 -4.87 -30.74
C GLN A 433 36.77 -3.61 -31.21
N GLU A 434 35.49 -3.48 -30.86
CA GLU A 434 34.78 -2.21 -31.02
C GLU A 434 34.42 -1.60 -29.67
N LYS A 435 34.89 -0.35 -29.55
CA LYS A 435 34.85 0.52 -28.39
C LYS A 435 33.42 0.85 -27.98
N GLN A 436 33.19 0.86 -26.67
CA GLN A 436 32.02 1.47 -26.04
C GLN A 436 31.83 2.90 -26.53
N LYS A 437 30.68 3.15 -27.17
CA LYS A 437 30.15 4.47 -27.48
C LYS A 437 28.88 4.65 -26.64
N PRO A 438 28.75 5.72 -25.84
CA PRO A 438 27.56 5.91 -25.02
C PRO A 438 26.34 6.22 -25.90
N PRO A 439 25.13 5.72 -25.57
CA PRO A 439 23.93 6.09 -26.30
C PRO A 439 23.61 7.57 -26.09
N LYS A 440 23.29 8.21 -27.22
CA LYS A 440 22.82 9.58 -27.36
C LYS A 440 21.57 9.83 -26.51
N LYS A 441 21.46 11.07 -26.05
CA LYS A 441 20.30 11.69 -25.38
C LYS A 441 18.98 11.21 -26.01
N ALA A 442 18.13 10.59 -25.20
CA ALA A 442 16.72 10.44 -25.49
C ALA A 442 16.00 11.71 -25.05
N ASP A 443 15.29 12.35 -25.97
CA ASP A 443 14.48 13.54 -25.74
C ASP A 443 13.40 13.25 -24.70
N SER A 444 13.51 13.90 -23.54
CA SER A 444 12.48 13.93 -22.51
C SER A 444 11.42 14.98 -22.89
N SER A 445 10.35 14.56 -23.55
CA SER A 445 9.11 15.34 -23.63
C SER A 445 7.91 14.47 -23.29
N PHE A 446 7.81 14.08 -22.02
CA PHE A 446 6.54 13.59 -21.44
C PHE A 446 5.72 14.80 -20.97
N ASN A 447 4.89 15.33 -21.87
CA ASN A 447 3.87 16.31 -21.53
C ASN A 447 2.68 15.60 -20.87
N TYR A 448 2.57 15.67 -19.54
CA TYR A 448 1.26 15.54 -18.89
C TYR A 448 0.61 16.92 -18.85
N ALA A 449 -0.26 17.19 -19.82
CA ALA A 449 -1.23 18.26 -19.70
C ALA A 449 -2.25 17.86 -18.62
N VAL A 450 -2.05 18.36 -17.40
CA VAL A 450 -3.09 18.33 -16.36
C VAL A 450 -4.14 19.35 -16.78
N ALA A 451 -5.13 18.91 -17.56
CA ALA A 451 -6.34 19.68 -17.75
C ALA A 451 -7.05 19.75 -16.39
N SER A 452 -7.07 20.93 -15.78
CA SER A 452 -7.84 21.21 -14.57
C SER A 452 -9.33 21.14 -14.91
N ASP A 453 -9.90 19.94 -14.81
CA ASP A 453 -11.33 19.75 -15.07
C ASP A 453 -12.14 20.28 -13.89
N ALA A 454 -12.63 21.52 -14.01
CA ALA A 454 -13.47 22.20 -13.04
C ALA A 454 -14.81 21.47 -12.77
N SER A 455 -15.17 20.47 -13.59
CA SER A 455 -16.34 19.62 -13.36
C SER A 455 -16.21 18.71 -12.13
N PHE A 456 -14.98 18.39 -11.71
CA PHE A 456 -14.72 17.54 -10.53
C PHE A 456 -15.19 18.19 -9.21
N PHE A 457 -14.90 19.48 -9.01
CA PHE A 457 -15.35 20.21 -7.81
C PHE A 457 -16.88 20.41 -7.78
N LYS A 458 -17.53 20.46 -8.94
CA LYS A 458 -18.99 20.48 -9.03
C LYS A 458 -19.63 19.16 -8.60
N HIS A 459 -18.98 18.02 -8.81
CA HIS A 459 -19.52 16.73 -8.34
C HIS A 459 -19.41 16.56 -6.82
N LEU A 460 -18.32 17.04 -6.20
CA LEU A 460 -18.15 17.00 -4.74
C LEU A 460 -19.16 17.87 -3.97
N THR A 461 -19.61 18.97 -4.57
CA THR A 461 -20.60 19.88 -3.95
C THR A 461 -22.04 19.43 -4.18
N LYS A 462 -22.35 18.81 -5.33
CA LYS A 462 -23.72 18.38 -5.65
C LYS A 462 -24.20 17.16 -4.86
N GLU A 463 -23.29 16.30 -4.39
CA GLU A 463 -23.64 15.11 -3.59
C GLU A 463 -23.75 15.39 -2.08
N GLN A 464 -23.13 16.46 -1.56
CA GLN A 464 -23.32 16.85 -0.15
C GLN A 464 -24.71 17.42 0.13
N VAL A 465 -25.32 18.10 -0.85
CA VAL A 465 -26.69 18.66 -0.71
C VAL A 465 -27.74 17.55 -0.61
N SER A 466 -27.52 16.41 -1.26
CA SER A 466 -28.49 15.28 -1.24
C SER A 466 -28.49 14.48 0.07
N VAL A 467 -27.53 14.68 0.97
CA VAL A 467 -27.49 14.00 2.28
C VAL A 467 -28.20 14.81 3.37
N GLU A 468 -28.34 16.13 3.21
CA GLU A 468 -29.07 17.00 4.16
C GLU A 468 -30.60 16.97 3.98
N GLU A 469 -31.13 16.60 2.81
CA GLU A 469 -32.58 16.53 2.56
C GLU A 469 -33.28 15.26 3.11
N LEU A 470 -32.54 14.28 3.63
CA LEU A 470 -33.12 13.04 4.18
C LEU A 470 -33.31 13.05 5.72
N SER A 471 -33.04 14.17 6.40
CA SER A 471 -33.14 14.29 7.87
C SER A 471 -34.25 15.22 8.38
N ALA A 472 -35.28 15.52 7.59
CA ALA A 472 -36.46 16.24 8.06
C ALA A 472 -37.64 15.28 8.29
N LYS A 473 -37.66 14.64 9.48
CA LYS A 473 -38.82 13.87 9.95
C LYS A 473 -39.74 14.80 10.75
N PRO A 474 -41.03 14.96 10.42
CA PRO A 474 -41.91 15.86 11.13
C PRO A 474 -42.27 15.31 12.52
N THR A 475 -42.14 16.14 13.53
CA THR A 475 -42.56 15.88 14.91
C THR A 475 -44.10 15.87 14.99
N PRO A 476 -44.75 14.88 15.64
CA PRO A 476 -46.20 14.88 15.76
C PRO A 476 -46.67 15.99 16.72
N SER A 477 -47.63 16.79 16.24
CA SER A 477 -48.31 17.82 17.00
C SER A 477 -49.18 17.20 18.10
N ILE A 478 -48.93 17.60 19.35
CA ILE A 478 -49.77 17.29 20.50
C ILE A 478 -51.04 18.15 20.41
N HIS A 479 -52.16 17.52 20.05
CA HIS A 479 -53.49 18.10 20.21
C HIS A 479 -53.85 18.12 21.70
N LYS A 480 -54.01 19.31 22.29
CA LYS A 480 -54.76 19.49 23.54
C LYS A 480 -56.24 19.63 23.19
N SER A 481 -57.07 18.72 23.68
CA SER A 481 -58.52 18.92 23.76
C SER A 481 -58.87 19.69 25.03
N ASN A 482 -59.65 20.76 24.88
CA ASN A 482 -60.63 21.20 25.87
C ASN A 482 -62.00 20.78 25.35
#